data_AF-D4N0Q8-F1
#
_entry.id   AF-D4N0Q8-F1
#
_cell.length_a   1.000
_cell.length_b   1.000
_cell.length_c   1.000
_cell.angle_alpha   90.00
_cell.angle_beta   90.00
_cell.angle_gamma   90.00
#
_symmetry.space_group_name_H-M   'P 1'
#
loop_
_entity.id
_entity.type
_entity.pdbx_description
1 polymer ?
#
loop_
_entity_poly.entity_id
_entity_poly.type
_entity_poly.pdbx_seq_one_letter_code
_entity_poly.pdbx_strand_id
1 'polypeptide(L)'
;MAKKGETRPPATSPEVQEARMVNMAYKLAEKQMMEGTASSQVITHFLKLGSSREKREMEKLEEENKLLRAKTESLESAKHVEELYAEAIKSMKKYSGHEDE
;
A
#
# COMPACT_ATOMS: atom_id res chain seq x y z
N MET A 1 38.57 -23.02 -0.88
CA MET A 1 37.50 -22.95 -1.89
C MET A 1 36.35 -22.15 -1.28
N ALA A 2 36.09 -20.95 -1.83
CA ALA A 2 35.09 -19.92 -1.48
C ALA A 2 34.80 -19.58 0.00
N LYS A 3 34.93 -18.29 0.32
CA LYS A 3 35.13 -17.68 1.65
C LYS A 3 33.79 -17.24 2.30
N LYS A 4 33.63 -17.54 3.59
CA LYS A 4 32.89 -16.80 4.65
C LYS A 4 31.92 -15.69 4.16
N GLY A 5 30.62 -16.01 4.18
CA GLY A 5 29.49 -15.08 4.28
C GLY A 5 29.38 -14.04 3.16
N GLU A 6 28.49 -14.27 2.19
CA GLU A 6 27.99 -13.22 1.30
C GLU A 6 27.54 -12.01 2.12
N THR A 7 28.38 -10.97 2.15
CA THR A 7 28.04 -9.68 2.72
C THR A 7 27.00 -9.06 1.81
N ARG A 8 25.72 -9.26 2.14
CA ARG A 8 24.62 -8.55 1.47
C ARG A 8 24.92 -7.05 1.57
N PRO A 9 24.92 -6.30 0.45
CA PRO A 9 25.24 -4.87 0.48
C PRO A 9 24.37 -4.17 1.52
N PRO A 10 24.85 -3.15 2.25
CA PRO A 10 24.06 -2.47 3.29
C PRO A 10 22.77 -1.86 2.70
N ALA A 11 21.75 -1.68 3.53
CA ALA A 11 20.51 -1.05 3.08
C ALA A 11 20.78 0.41 2.71
N THR A 12 20.21 0.84 1.58
CA THR A 12 20.39 2.19 1.02
C THR A 12 19.35 3.19 1.53
N SER A 13 18.31 2.73 2.22
CA SER A 13 17.28 3.55 2.86
C SER A 13 16.72 2.87 4.13
N PRO A 14 16.03 3.62 5.02
CA PRO A 14 15.37 3.05 6.19
C PRO A 14 14.36 1.95 5.84
N GLU A 15 13.55 2.14 4.80
CA GLU A 15 12.51 1.19 4.38
C GLU A 15 13.15 -0.13 3.91
N VAL A 16 14.26 -0.04 3.18
CA VAL A 16 15.03 -1.21 2.75
C VAL A 16 15.65 -1.94 3.95
N GLN A 17 16.05 -1.21 4.98
CA GLN A 17 16.58 -1.79 6.21
C GLN A 17 15.49 -2.54 6.99
N GLU A 18 14.29 -1.97 7.10
CA GLU A 18 13.14 -2.62 7.73
C GLU A 18 12.76 -3.91 7.00
N ALA A 19 12.59 -3.85 5.68
CA ALA A 19 12.27 -5.03 4.87
C ALA A 19 13.33 -6.13 5.02
N ARG A 20 14.61 -5.75 5.14
CA ARG A 20 15.70 -6.70 5.41
C ARG A 20 15.56 -7.35 6.78
N MET A 21 15.29 -6.57 7.83
CA MET A 21 15.11 -7.10 9.19
C MET A 21 13.93 -8.08 9.25
N VAL A 22 12.81 -7.73 8.60
CA VAL A 22 11.65 -8.62 8.48
C VAL A 22 12.05 -9.92 7.77
N ASN A 23 12.74 -9.85 6.63
CA ASN A 23 13.18 -11.05 5.91
C ASN A 23 14.08 -11.96 6.76
N MET A 24 14.99 -11.38 7.53
CA MET A 24 15.86 -12.14 8.44
C MET A 24 15.07 -12.82 9.56
N ALA A 25 14.09 -12.12 10.13
CA ALA A 25 13.20 -12.69 11.15
C ALA A 25 12.38 -13.85 10.60
N TYR A 26 11.82 -13.73 9.40
CA TYR A 26 11.07 -14.82 8.74
C TYR A 26 11.92 -16.07 8.52
N LYS A 27 13.14 -15.91 7.97
CA LYS A 27 14.07 -17.02 7.75
C LYS A 27 14.47 -17.72 9.04
N LEU A 28 14.69 -16.95 10.10
CA LEU A 28 15.02 -17.51 11.40
C LEU A 28 13.83 -18.28 11.99
N ALA A 29 12.63 -17.72 11.92
CA ALA A 29 11.41 -18.37 12.42
C ALA A 29 11.13 -19.68 11.66
N GLU A 30 11.25 -19.68 10.34
CA GLU A 30 11.11 -20.88 9.50
C GLU A 30 12.07 -21.98 9.93
N LYS A 31 13.36 -21.64 10.09
CA LYS A 31 14.37 -22.58 10.59
C LYS A 31 14.01 -23.13 11.97
N GLN A 32 13.65 -22.26 12.92
CA GLN A 32 13.28 -22.67 14.27
C GLN A 32 12.04 -23.57 14.30
N MET A 33 11.08 -23.36 13.40
CA MET A 33 9.90 -24.21 13.29
C MET A 33 10.25 -25.60 12.77
N MET A 34 11.10 -25.69 11.74
CA MET A 34 11.56 -26.98 11.20
C MET A 34 12.39 -27.75 12.22
N GLU A 35 13.23 -27.06 12.99
CA GLU A 35 14.08 -27.66 14.03
C GLU A 35 13.32 -27.96 15.34
N GLY A 36 12.06 -27.53 15.45
CA GLY A 36 11.24 -27.71 16.66
C GLY A 36 11.69 -26.86 17.85
N THR A 37 12.52 -25.83 17.63
CA THR A 37 13.05 -24.92 18.66
C THR A 37 12.32 -23.57 18.69
N ALA A 38 11.26 -23.39 17.89
CA ALA A 38 10.48 -22.17 17.87
C ALA A 38 9.79 -21.93 19.23
N SER A 39 9.86 -20.69 19.71
CA SER A 39 9.14 -20.32 20.93
C SER A 39 7.64 -20.28 20.70
N SER A 40 6.86 -20.44 21.78
CA SER A 40 5.39 -20.35 21.74
C SER A 40 4.90 -19.01 21.16
N GLN A 41 5.63 -17.92 21.39
CA GLN A 41 5.31 -16.61 20.84
C GLN A 41 5.46 -16.58 19.31
N VAL A 42 6.55 -17.15 18.78
CA VAL A 42 6.78 -17.23 17.33
C VAL A 42 5.69 -18.07 16.67
N ILE A 43 5.40 -19.25 17.22
CA ILE A 43 4.35 -20.13 16.71
C ILE A 43 3.00 -19.41 16.72
N THR A 44 2.63 -18.77 17.84
CA THR A 44 1.36 -18.05 17.98
C THR A 44 1.24 -16.90 16.98
N HIS A 45 2.31 -16.13 16.77
CA HIS A 45 2.31 -15.03 15.81
C HIS A 45 1.99 -15.52 14.39
N PHE A 46 2.65 -16.58 13.94
CA PHE A 46 2.43 -17.13 12.59
C PHE A 46 1.09 -17.85 12.43
N LEU A 47 0.57 -18.50 13.49
CA LEU A 47 -0.78 -19.05 13.47
C LEU A 47 -1.85 -17.97 13.33
N LYS A 48 -1.65 -16.80 13.96
CA LYS A 48 -2.53 -15.64 13.79
C LYS A 48 -2.49 -15.11 12.37
N LEU A 49 -1.29 -14.92 11.81
CA LEU A 49 -1.10 -14.47 10.42
C LEU A 49 -1.78 -15.40 9.40
N GLY A 50 -1.72 -16.72 9.61
CA GLY A 50 -2.37 -17.70 8.74
C GLY A 50 -3.86 -17.88 8.98
N SER A 51 -4.43 -17.25 10.00
CA SER A 51 -5.80 -17.49 10.43
C SER A 51 -6.81 -16.99 9.40
N SER A 52 -7.97 -17.66 9.35
CA SER A 52 -9.08 -17.30 8.47
C SER A 52 -9.71 -15.93 8.82
N ARG A 53 -9.45 -15.44 10.04
CA ARG A 53 -9.81 -14.09 10.48
C ARG A 53 -8.92 -13.04 9.82
N GLU A 54 -7.61 -13.23 9.89
CA GLU A 54 -6.64 -12.28 9.31
C GLU A 54 -6.86 -12.10 7.81
N LYS A 55 -7.13 -13.21 7.09
CA LYS A 55 -7.45 -13.16 5.66
C LYS A 55 -8.68 -12.30 5.35
N ARG A 56 -9.76 -12.47 6.13
CA ARG A 56 -10.98 -11.67 5.96
C ARG A 56 -10.78 -10.20 6.35
N GLU A 57 -9.93 -9.94 7.34
CA GLU A 57 -9.59 -8.59 7.77
C GLU A 57 -8.77 -7.86 6.68
N MET A 58 -7.80 -8.55 6.08
CA MET A 58 -7.06 -8.09 4.91
C MET A 58 -8.00 -7.82 3.71
N GLU A 59 -8.88 -8.76 3.36
CA GLU A 59 -9.87 -8.57 2.28
C GLU A 59 -10.75 -7.35 2.53
N LYS A 60 -11.23 -7.16 3.77
CA LYS A 60 -12.00 -5.98 4.15
C LYS A 60 -11.20 -4.69 3.95
N LEU A 61 -9.94 -4.64 4.40
CA LEU A 61 -9.07 -3.48 4.23
C LEU A 61 -8.79 -3.19 2.75
N GLU A 62 -8.64 -4.20 1.91
CA GLU A 62 -8.49 -4.03 0.46
C GLU A 62 -9.74 -3.42 -0.18
N GLU A 63 -10.93 -3.90 0.18
CA GLU A 63 -12.19 -3.36 -0.32
C GLU A 63 -12.44 -1.92 0.19
N GLU A 64 -12.11 -1.62 1.44
CA GLU A 64 -12.16 -0.26 1.99
C GLU A 64 -11.22 0.68 1.22
N ASN A 65 -10.00 0.24 0.89
CA ASN A 65 -9.07 1.02 0.07
C ASN A 65 -9.61 1.26 -1.34
N LYS A 66 -10.21 0.25 -1.99
CA LYS A 66 -10.84 0.42 -3.31
C LYS A 66 -11.97 1.44 -3.26
N LEU A 67 -12.82 1.36 -2.23
CA LEU A 67 -13.91 2.32 -2.03
C LEU A 67 -13.37 3.75 -1.84
N LEU A 68 -12.32 3.92 -1.04
CA LEU A 68 -11.70 5.22 -0.80
C LEU A 68 -11.09 5.81 -2.09
N ARG A 69 -10.44 4.99 -2.90
CA ARG A 69 -9.92 5.41 -4.21
C ARG A 69 -11.04 5.83 -5.16
N ALA A 70 -12.09 5.00 -5.29
CA ALA A 70 -13.24 5.34 -6.12
C ALA A 70 -13.95 6.63 -5.67
N LYS A 71 -14.05 6.86 -4.35
CA LYS A 71 -14.56 8.13 -3.81
C LYS A 71 -13.66 9.31 -4.17
N THR A 72 -12.35 9.14 -4.07
CA THR A 72 -11.38 10.18 -4.43
C THR A 72 -11.50 10.54 -5.90
N GLU A 73 -11.51 9.53 -6.79
CA GLU A 73 -11.69 9.71 -8.24
C GLU A 73 -13.03 10.38 -8.58
N SER A 74 -14.11 10.01 -7.88
CA SER A 74 -15.42 10.63 -8.06
C SER A 74 -15.43 12.12 -7.68
N LEU A 75 -14.77 12.48 -6.58
CA LEU A 75 -14.64 13.87 -6.14
C LEU A 75 -13.76 14.69 -7.08
N GLU A 76 -12.65 14.12 -7.57
CA GLU A 76 -11.79 14.75 -8.56
C GLU A 76 -12.51 14.96 -9.90
N SER A 77 -13.28 13.96 -10.35
CA SER A 77 -14.09 14.04 -11.57
C SER A 77 -15.18 15.11 -11.46
N ALA A 78 -15.88 15.19 -10.31
CA ALA A 78 -16.87 16.23 -10.06
C ALA A 78 -16.26 17.63 -10.17
N LYS A 79 -15.08 17.84 -9.57
CA LYS A 79 -14.34 19.10 -9.67
C LYS A 79 -13.95 19.42 -11.12
N HIS A 80 -13.46 18.45 -11.87
CA HIS A 80 -13.08 18.64 -13.27
C HIS A 80 -14.29 19.00 -14.15
N VAL A 81 -15.45 18.36 -13.92
CA VAL A 81 -16.69 18.67 -14.62
C VAL A 81 -17.16 20.09 -14.32
N GLU A 82 -17.10 20.54 -13.06
CA GLU A 82 -17.40 21.93 -12.68
C GLU A 82 -16.49 22.93 -13.42
N GLU A 83 -15.19 22.66 -13.49
CA GLU A 83 -14.22 23.48 -14.23
C GLU A 83 -14.56 23.57 -15.72
N LEU A 84 -14.87 22.44 -16.37
CA LEU A 84 -15.28 22.40 -17.78
C LEU A 84 -16.57 23.18 -18.04
N TYR A 85 -17.58 23.05 -17.17
CA TYR A 85 -18.82 23.82 -17.30
C TYR A 85 -18.57 25.32 -17.14
N ALA A 86 -17.73 25.73 -16.18
CA ALA A 86 -17.37 27.12 -16.00
C ALA A 86 -16.65 27.69 -17.23
N GLU A 87 -15.72 26.93 -17.81
CA GLU A 87 -15.01 27.32 -19.04
C GLU A 87 -15.95 27.40 -20.25
N ALA A 88 -16.86 26.44 -20.40
CA ALA A 88 -17.86 26.44 -21.47
C ALA A 88 -18.79 27.65 -21.36
N ILE A 89 -19.31 27.95 -20.17
CA ILE A 89 -20.16 29.13 -19.93
C ILE A 89 -19.39 30.42 -20.23
N LYS A 90 -18.14 30.54 -19.78
CA LYS A 90 -17.29 31.70 -20.06
C LYS A 90 -17.08 31.88 -21.58
N SER A 91 -16.84 30.79 -22.30
CA SER A 91 -16.65 30.80 -23.74
C SER A 91 -17.93 31.19 -24.50
N MET A 92 -19.08 30.69 -24.05
CA MET A 92 -20.39 31.07 -24.62
C MET A 92 -20.71 32.55 -24.40
N LYS A 93 -20.46 33.09 -23.19
CA LYS A 93 -20.64 34.53 -22.90
C LYS A 93 -19.76 35.40 -23.79
N LYS A 94 -18.49 35.02 -23.96
CA LYS A 94 -17.54 35.71 -24.84
C LYS A 94 -18.01 35.69 -26.30
N TYR A 95 -18.59 34.58 -26.76
CA TYR A 95 -19.10 34.46 -28.12
C TYR A 95 -20.42 35.22 -28.35
N SER A 96 -21.26 35.36 -27.32
CA SER A 96 -22.53 36.10 -27.41
C SER A 96 -22.38 37.63 -27.37
N GLY A 97 -21.16 38.16 -27.42
CA GLY A 97 -20.90 39.60 -27.45
C GLY A 97 -21.19 40.33 -26.14
N HIS A 98 -21.34 39.60 -25.02
CA HIS A 98 -21.32 40.18 -23.69
C HIS A 98 -19.85 40.27 -23.27
N GLU A 99 -19.18 41.35 -23.65
CA GLU A 99 -17.94 41.73 -22.98
C GLU A 99 -18.36 42.29 -21.62
N ASP A 100 -18.07 41.53 -20.56
CA ASP A 100 -18.13 42.02 -19.19
C ASP A 100 -17.12 43.20 -19.08
N GLU A 101 -17.63 44.43 -18.86
CA GLU A 101 -16.82 45.56 -18.35
C GLU A 101 -16.20 45.22 -16.98
#